data_AF-A0A2H5E359-F1
#
_entry.id   AF-A0A2H5E359-F1
#
_cell.length_a   1.000
_cell.length_b   1.000
_cell.length_c   1.000
_cell.angle_alpha   90.00
_cell.angle_beta   90.00
_cell.angle_gamma   90.00
#
_symmetry.space_group_name_H-M   'P 1'
#
loop_
_entity.id
_entity.type
_entity.pdbx_description
1 polymer ?
#
loop_
_entity_poly.entity_id
_entity_poly.type
_entity_poly.pdbx_seq_one_letter_code
_entity_poly.pdbx_strand_id
1 'polypeptide(L)'
;MQKAIIDLNLNAIVGIANAGATVEKHQMLLDLPEDFQPADVAEWAYDGHSLVHDPAAFLKQAKVARKIRIKEEARRLIADTDWRLNRAREREAAGWGTLAEVDAELAEREAIRRSSNAAEQAVDALTDAASVQAYAWTVDVAVAAPRRMTHKQFMARFSDAEIQGMLKAFGDNPALRPWWERFSLARDISLDDAVTQSGVQALEAAGLIAKGRAAEVLAGGAAHG
;
A
#
# COMPACT_ATOMS: atom_id res chain seq x y z
N MET A 1 5.39 48.38 -22.17
CA MET A 1 5.87 47.00 -22.41
C MET A 1 6.06 46.34 -21.06
N GLN A 2 5.57 45.10 -20.89
CA GLN A 2 5.73 44.33 -19.66
C GLN A 2 7.06 43.56 -19.70
N LYS A 3 7.66 43.33 -18.53
CA LYS A 3 8.93 42.62 -18.31
C LYS A 3 8.78 41.63 -17.17
N ALA A 4 9.47 40.49 -17.24
CA ALA A 4 9.61 39.58 -16.11
C ALA A 4 10.58 40.15 -15.09
N ILE A 5 10.24 40.05 -13.81
CA ILE A 5 11.16 40.25 -12.70
C ILE A 5 11.80 38.89 -12.40
N ILE A 6 13.11 38.79 -12.59
CA ILE A 6 13.89 37.60 -12.28
C ILE A 6 14.63 37.81 -10.97
N ASP A 7 14.47 36.91 -10.01
CA ASP A 7 15.35 36.84 -8.84
C ASP A 7 16.61 36.06 -9.20
N LEU A 8 17.76 36.72 -9.15
CA LEU A 8 19.05 36.15 -9.54
C LEU A 8 19.63 35.17 -8.49
N ASN A 9 19.14 35.19 -7.26
CA ASN A 9 19.53 34.20 -6.25
C ASN A 9 18.78 32.89 -6.47
N LEU A 10 17.52 32.98 -6.92
CA LEU A 10 16.64 31.84 -7.16
C LEU A 10 16.66 31.36 -8.62
N ASN A 11 17.18 32.18 -9.54
CA ASN A 11 17.08 32.00 -10.99
C ASN A 11 15.64 31.71 -11.45
N ALA A 12 14.69 32.48 -10.92
CA ALA A 12 13.27 32.25 -11.12
C ALA A 12 12.51 33.56 -11.38
N ILE A 13 11.40 33.45 -12.12
CA ILE A 13 10.46 34.55 -12.29
C ILE A 13 9.71 34.76 -10.97
N VAL A 14 9.81 35.96 -10.39
CA VAL A 14 9.13 36.33 -9.13
C VAL A 14 8.00 37.34 -9.33
N GLY A 15 7.85 37.87 -10.55
CA GLY A 15 6.74 38.76 -10.90
C GLY A 15 6.79 39.26 -12.34
N ILE A 16 5.75 40.01 -12.72
CA ILE A 16 5.66 40.72 -14.01
C ILE A 16 5.42 42.20 -13.71
N ALA A 17 6.20 43.08 -14.32
CA ALA A 17 6.10 44.52 -14.10
C ALA A 17 6.19 45.32 -15.41
N ASN A 18 5.87 46.60 -15.35
CA ASN A 18 6.07 47.52 -16.47
C ASN A 18 7.56 47.84 -16.64
N ALA A 19 8.00 48.13 -17.87
CA ALA A 19 9.41 48.36 -18.21
C ALA A 19 10.16 49.46 -17.41
N GLY A 20 9.44 50.31 -16.67
CA GLY A 20 10.02 51.35 -15.80
C GLY A 20 9.93 51.04 -14.30
N ALA A 21 9.58 49.81 -13.91
CA ALA A 21 9.51 49.42 -12.51
C ALA A 21 10.89 49.34 -11.87
N THR A 22 11.01 49.82 -10.63
CA THR A 22 12.21 49.66 -9.82
C THR A 22 12.24 48.24 -9.25
N VAL A 23 13.35 47.52 -9.43
CA VAL A 23 13.55 46.17 -8.89
C VAL A 23 14.61 46.16 -7.79
N GLU A 24 14.63 45.13 -6.97
CA GLU A 24 15.62 44.98 -5.90
C GLU A 24 17.02 44.69 -6.45
N LYS A 25 18.07 44.88 -5.63
CA LYS A 25 19.48 44.74 -6.05
C LYS A 25 19.83 43.35 -6.63
N HIS A 26 19.11 42.31 -6.20
CA HIS A 26 19.30 40.94 -6.66
C HIS A 26 18.28 40.53 -7.73
N GLN A 27 17.53 41.49 -8.26
CA GLN A 27 16.52 41.25 -9.28
C GLN A 27 16.91 41.95 -10.58
N MET A 28 16.42 41.43 -11.69
CA MET A 28 16.53 42.10 -12.99
C MET A 28 15.21 42.09 -13.73
N LEU A 29 15.06 43.07 -14.63
CA LEU A 29 13.98 43.10 -15.60
C LEU A 29 14.43 42.47 -16.90
N LEU A 30 13.74 41.42 -17.33
CA LEU A 30 13.99 40.73 -18.58
C LEU A 30 12.79 40.94 -19.52
N ASP A 31 13.05 41.13 -20.81
CA ASP A 31 11.98 41.19 -21.79
C ASP A 31 11.24 39.85 -21.85
N LEU A 32 9.91 39.94 -21.91
CA LEU A 32 9.07 38.76 -22.11
C LEU A 32 9.21 38.32 -23.58
N PRO A 33 9.45 37.02 -23.84
CA PRO A 33 9.33 36.44 -25.18
C PRO A 33 7.96 36.74 -25.81
N GLU A 34 7.89 36.82 -27.14
CA GLU A 34 6.65 37.20 -27.84
C GLU A 34 5.49 36.21 -27.62
N ASP A 35 5.82 34.94 -27.39
CA ASP A 35 4.92 33.83 -27.09
C ASP A 35 4.62 33.67 -25.60
N PHE A 36 5.17 34.54 -24.73
CA PHE A 36 4.93 34.48 -23.31
C PHE A 36 3.46 34.76 -22.98
N GLN A 37 2.81 33.81 -22.31
CA GLN A 37 1.48 33.98 -21.74
C GLN A 37 1.57 34.00 -20.21
N PRO A 38 1.00 35.01 -19.53
CA PRO A 38 1.00 35.06 -18.07
C PRO A 38 0.38 33.84 -17.38
N ALA A 39 -0.54 33.14 -18.07
CA ALA A 39 -1.15 31.91 -17.57
C ALA A 39 -0.15 30.75 -17.44
N ASP A 40 0.89 30.73 -18.28
CA ASP A 40 1.85 29.63 -18.37
C ASP A 40 3.18 29.97 -17.70
N VAL A 41 3.24 31.04 -16.90
CA VAL A 41 4.48 31.55 -16.26
C VAL A 41 5.27 30.47 -15.50
N ALA A 42 4.58 29.45 -14.98
CA ALA A 42 5.19 28.33 -14.26
C ALA A 42 5.99 27.37 -15.18
N GLU A 43 5.74 27.39 -16.48
CA GLU A 43 6.44 26.62 -17.51
C GLU A 43 7.69 27.32 -18.04
N TRP A 44 7.90 28.59 -17.65
CA TRP A 44 9.05 29.39 -18.06
C TRP A 44 10.14 29.38 -16.98
N ALA A 45 11.38 29.11 -17.39
CA ALA A 45 12.55 29.12 -16.53
C ALA A 45 13.59 30.12 -17.03
N TYR A 46 14.36 30.70 -16.11
CA TYR A 46 15.49 31.56 -16.45
C TYR A 46 16.77 30.72 -16.53
N ASP A 47 17.45 30.75 -17.68
CA ASP A 47 18.67 29.96 -17.93
C ASP A 47 19.99 30.70 -17.59
N GLY A 48 19.89 31.91 -17.03
CA GLY A 48 21.03 32.79 -16.79
C GLY A 48 21.19 33.90 -17.83
N HIS A 49 20.47 33.83 -18.95
CA HIS A 49 20.51 34.82 -20.03
C HIS A 49 19.12 35.19 -20.55
N SER A 50 18.20 34.22 -20.64
CA SER A 50 16.89 34.36 -21.27
C SER A 50 15.83 33.52 -20.55
N LEU A 51 14.56 33.76 -20.91
CA LEU A 51 13.46 32.89 -20.51
C LEU A 51 13.31 31.76 -21.52
N VAL A 52 13.26 30.52 -21.02
CA VAL A 52 13.06 29.32 -21.81
C VAL A 52 11.73 28.69 -21.42
N HIS A 53 10.87 28.45 -22.40
CA HIS A 53 9.61 27.71 -22.21
C HIS A 53 9.91 26.21 -22.24
N ASP A 54 9.70 25.53 -21.12
CA ASP A 54 9.91 24.09 -21.01
C ASP A 54 8.73 23.42 -20.26
N PRO A 55 7.58 23.24 -20.95
CA PRO A 55 6.42 22.56 -20.39
C PRO A 55 6.74 21.10 -19.99
N ALA A 56 7.71 20.46 -20.65
CA ALA A 56 8.09 19.09 -20.36
C ALA A 56 8.86 18.99 -19.03
N ALA A 57 9.79 19.91 -18.76
CA ALA A 57 10.46 20.01 -17.47
C ALA A 57 9.47 20.36 -16.36
N PHE A 58 8.54 21.30 -16.60
CA PHE A 58 7.52 21.65 -15.63
C PHE A 58 6.62 20.45 -15.28
N LEU A 59 6.12 19.72 -16.30
CA LEU A 59 5.35 18.50 -16.09
C LEU A 59 6.12 17.46 -15.27
N LYS A 60 7.41 17.24 -15.58
CA LYS A 60 8.26 16.31 -14.85
C LYS A 60 8.39 16.70 -13.37
N GLN A 61 8.62 17.99 -13.08
CA GLN A 61 8.68 18.49 -11.71
C GLN A 61 7.35 18.35 -10.98
N ALA A 62 6.23 18.68 -11.64
CA ALA A 62 4.89 18.52 -11.10
C ALA A 62 4.60 17.07 -10.70
N LYS A 63 4.96 16.09 -11.55
CA LYS A 63 4.82 14.65 -11.25
C LYS A 63 5.63 14.25 -10.03
N VAL A 64 6.90 14.64 -9.97
CA VAL A 64 7.78 14.35 -8.81
C VAL A 64 7.17 14.92 -7.52
N ALA A 65 6.77 16.19 -7.54
CA ALA A 65 6.18 16.84 -6.38
C ALA A 65 4.87 16.16 -5.94
N ARG A 66 4.00 15.76 -6.88
CA ARG A 66 2.75 15.07 -6.55
C ARG A 66 3.01 13.69 -5.96
N LYS A 67 3.94 12.91 -6.51
CA LYS A 67 4.31 11.58 -5.97
C LYS A 67 4.87 11.67 -4.55
N ILE A 68 5.66 12.70 -4.25
CA ILE A 68 6.13 12.96 -2.87
C ILE A 68 4.93 13.20 -1.94
N ARG A 69 3.96 14.03 -2.35
CA ARG A 69 2.74 14.28 -1.57
C ARG A 69 1.91 13.00 -1.36
N ILE A 70 1.73 12.18 -2.40
CA ILE A 70 1.02 10.89 -2.30
C ILE A 70 1.67 9.99 -1.24
N LYS A 71 3.01 9.88 -1.24
CA LYS A 71 3.73 9.09 -0.23
C LYS A 71 3.58 9.65 1.18
N GLU A 72 3.57 10.97 1.33
CA GLU A 72 3.33 11.63 2.60
C GLU A 72 1.91 11.36 3.12
N GLU A 73 0.91 11.52 2.26
CA GLU A 73 -0.50 11.22 2.53
C GLU A 73 -0.67 9.75 2.95
N ALA A 74 -0.08 8.82 2.21
CA ALA A 74 -0.10 7.39 2.54
C ALA A 74 0.56 7.08 3.89
N ARG A 75 1.68 7.74 4.22
CA ARG A 75 2.35 7.59 5.51
C ARG A 75 1.45 8.05 6.66
N ARG A 76 0.76 9.18 6.50
CA ARG A 76 -0.19 9.68 7.51
C ARG A 76 -1.35 8.72 7.72
N LEU A 77 -1.97 8.25 6.64
CA LEU A 77 -3.04 7.24 6.73
C LEU A 77 -2.58 5.97 7.46
N ILE A 78 -1.37 5.48 7.17
CA ILE A 78 -0.80 4.33 7.88
C ILE A 78 -0.61 4.66 9.37
N ALA A 79 -0.07 5.82 9.71
CA ALA A 79 0.13 6.24 11.10
C ALA A 79 -1.21 6.34 11.85
N ASP A 80 -2.26 6.87 11.22
CA ASP A 80 -3.60 6.98 11.80
C ASP A 80 -4.21 5.60 12.14
N THR A 81 -3.75 4.53 11.49
CA THR A 81 -4.15 3.15 11.82
C THR A 81 -3.33 2.50 12.94
N ASP A 82 -2.27 3.13 13.46
CA ASP A 82 -1.34 2.51 14.44
C ASP A 82 -2.06 2.07 15.72
N TRP A 83 -2.97 2.89 16.22
CA TRP A 83 -3.71 2.56 17.45
C TRP A 83 -4.60 1.32 17.27
N ARG A 84 -5.21 1.12 16.10
CA ARG A 84 -6.06 -0.05 15.81
C ARG A 84 -5.23 -1.32 15.74
N LEU A 85 -4.12 -1.28 15.00
CA LEU A 85 -3.21 -2.41 14.91
C LEU A 85 -2.62 -2.78 16.27
N ASN A 86 -2.20 -1.79 17.06
CA ASN A 86 -1.67 -2.02 18.40
C ASN A 86 -2.73 -2.63 19.31
N ARG A 87 -3.94 -2.07 19.32
CA ARG A 87 -5.07 -2.61 20.07
C ARG A 87 -5.40 -4.05 19.66
N ALA A 88 -5.42 -4.35 18.37
CA ALA A 88 -5.68 -5.71 17.88
C ALA A 88 -4.62 -6.69 18.39
N ARG A 89 -3.34 -6.31 18.34
CA ARG A 89 -2.22 -7.12 18.86
C ARG A 89 -2.30 -7.32 20.37
N GLU A 90 -2.59 -6.26 21.13
CA GLU A 90 -2.75 -6.36 22.58
C GLU A 90 -3.90 -7.30 22.97
N ARG A 91 -5.04 -7.21 22.28
CA ARG A 91 -6.18 -8.10 22.50
C ARG A 91 -5.89 -9.53 22.13
N GLU A 92 -5.21 -9.77 21.01
CA GLU A 92 -4.78 -11.11 20.58
C GLU A 92 -3.85 -11.73 21.63
N ALA A 93 -2.83 -10.99 22.07
CA ALA A 93 -1.89 -11.46 23.09
C ALA A 93 -2.56 -11.71 24.45
N ALA A 94 -3.57 -10.93 24.81
CA ALA A 94 -4.38 -11.12 26.02
C ALA A 94 -5.42 -12.26 25.88
N GLY A 95 -5.60 -12.83 24.69
CA GLY A 95 -6.61 -13.85 24.41
C GLY A 95 -8.05 -13.33 24.28
N TRP A 96 -8.22 -12.00 24.20
CA TRP A 96 -9.53 -11.36 23.96
C TRP A 96 -9.82 -11.11 22.47
N GLY A 97 -8.81 -11.20 21.62
CA GLY A 97 -8.90 -11.02 20.18
C GLY A 97 -8.42 -12.25 19.41
N THR A 98 -8.37 -12.13 18.09
CA THR A 98 -7.92 -13.22 17.20
C THR A 98 -6.83 -12.75 16.23
N LEU A 99 -6.04 -13.68 15.69
CA LEU A 99 -5.09 -13.37 14.61
C LEU A 99 -5.79 -12.76 13.38
N ALA A 100 -7.04 -13.13 13.11
CA ALA A 100 -7.82 -12.57 12.01
C ALA A 100 -8.13 -11.08 12.19
N GLU A 101 -8.33 -10.60 13.43
CA GLU A 101 -8.49 -9.17 13.72
C GLU A 101 -7.18 -8.40 13.43
N VAL A 102 -6.04 -8.96 13.84
CA VAL A 102 -4.71 -8.38 13.52
C VAL A 102 -4.47 -8.37 12.02
N ASP A 103 -4.82 -9.45 11.33
CA ASP A 103 -4.64 -9.60 9.89
C ASP A 103 -5.55 -8.65 9.08
N ALA A 104 -6.75 -8.36 9.55
CA ALA A 104 -7.62 -7.35 8.94
C ALA A 104 -6.99 -5.95 8.99
N GLU A 105 -6.44 -5.54 10.13
CA GLU A 105 -5.74 -4.24 10.26
C GLU A 105 -4.45 -4.19 9.42
N LEU A 106 -3.73 -5.30 9.31
CA LEU A 106 -2.57 -5.40 8.41
C LEU A 106 -2.96 -5.32 6.93
N ALA A 107 -4.09 -5.92 6.55
CA ALA A 107 -4.62 -5.87 5.19
C ALA A 107 -5.02 -4.45 4.80
N GLU A 108 -5.65 -3.69 5.71
CA GLU A 108 -5.98 -2.28 5.48
C GLU A 108 -4.71 -1.44 5.22
N ARG A 109 -3.64 -1.65 6.00
CA ARG A 109 -2.36 -0.98 5.74
C ARG A 109 -1.78 -1.32 4.39
N GLU A 110 -1.88 -2.58 3.99
CA GLU A 110 -1.41 -3.02 2.68
C GLU A 110 -2.26 -2.44 1.54
N ALA A 111 -3.57 -2.29 1.73
CA ALA A 111 -4.46 -1.59 0.80
C ALA A 111 -4.02 -0.13 0.60
N ILE A 112 -3.65 0.58 1.68
CA ILE A 112 -3.10 1.93 1.58
C ILE A 112 -1.81 1.95 0.74
N ARG A 113 -0.87 1.02 1.00
CA ARG A 113 0.39 0.94 0.24
C ARG A 113 0.15 0.68 -1.24
N ARG A 114 -0.73 -0.27 -1.57
CA ARG A 114 -1.03 -0.62 -2.97
C ARG A 114 -1.77 0.49 -3.68
N SER A 115 -2.72 1.15 -3.02
CA SER A 115 -3.45 2.30 -3.57
C SER A 115 -2.50 3.49 -3.80
N SER A 116 -1.56 3.75 -2.88
CA SER A 116 -0.51 4.76 -3.08
C SER A 116 0.37 4.43 -4.28
N ASN A 117 0.82 3.18 -4.44
CA ASN A 117 1.63 2.76 -5.59
C ASN A 117 0.85 2.90 -6.91
N ALA A 118 -0.43 2.52 -6.93
CA ALA A 118 -1.30 2.68 -8.08
C ALA A 118 -1.51 4.16 -8.43
N ALA A 119 -1.69 5.02 -7.41
CA ALA A 119 -1.81 6.46 -7.58
C ALA A 119 -0.53 7.09 -8.16
N GLU A 120 0.66 6.64 -7.74
CA GLU A 120 1.93 7.07 -8.33
C GLU A 120 2.04 6.70 -9.82
N GLN A 121 1.61 5.49 -10.19
CA GLN A 121 1.58 5.04 -11.58
C GLN A 121 0.59 5.85 -12.41
N ALA A 122 -0.58 6.16 -11.85
CA ALA A 122 -1.58 7.01 -12.50
C ALA A 122 -1.03 8.42 -12.76
N VAL A 123 -0.31 9.02 -11.80
CA VAL A 123 0.37 10.31 -11.99
C VAL A 123 1.43 10.24 -13.10
N ASP A 124 2.18 9.13 -13.18
CA ASP A 124 3.18 8.94 -14.25
C ASP A 124 2.51 8.91 -15.64
N ALA A 125 1.26 8.45 -15.75
CA ALA A 125 0.49 8.39 -17.00
C ALA A 125 -0.13 9.73 -17.45
N LEU A 126 -0.20 10.74 -16.57
CA LEU A 126 -0.78 12.05 -16.91
C LEU A 126 0.10 12.81 -17.90
N THR A 127 -0.50 13.53 -18.84
CA THR A 127 0.21 14.18 -19.96
C THR A 127 0.38 15.69 -19.79
N ASP A 128 -0.25 16.29 -18.78
CA ASP A 128 -0.24 17.73 -18.53
C ASP A 128 -0.18 18.05 -17.04
N ALA A 129 0.37 19.22 -16.70
CA ALA A 129 0.65 19.60 -15.32
C ALA A 129 -0.62 19.95 -14.53
N ALA A 130 -1.66 20.47 -15.19
CA ALA A 130 -2.92 20.80 -14.55
C ALA A 130 -3.61 19.54 -14.01
N SER A 131 -3.67 18.48 -14.80
CA SER A 131 -4.16 17.16 -14.38
C SER A 131 -3.35 16.60 -13.21
N VAL A 132 -2.02 16.72 -13.24
CA VAL A 132 -1.16 16.26 -12.12
C VAL A 132 -1.45 17.03 -10.83
N GLN A 133 -1.68 18.34 -10.92
CA GLN A 133 -1.99 19.19 -9.77
C GLN A 133 -3.38 18.90 -9.21
N ALA A 134 -4.36 18.66 -10.07
CA ALA A 134 -5.73 18.32 -9.69
C ALA A 134 -5.90 16.86 -9.23
N TYR A 135 -4.90 15.99 -9.46
CA TYR A 135 -4.99 14.57 -9.17
C TYR A 135 -5.21 14.30 -7.67
N ALA A 136 -6.35 13.73 -7.34
CA ALA A 136 -6.67 13.18 -6.02
C ALA A 136 -6.65 11.65 -6.08
N TRP A 137 -6.31 11.01 -4.97
CA TRP A 137 -6.36 9.55 -4.84
C TRP A 137 -7.11 9.17 -3.57
N THR A 138 -7.61 7.94 -3.56
CA THR A 138 -8.31 7.31 -2.44
C THR A 138 -7.78 5.90 -2.24
N VAL A 139 -8.07 5.29 -1.09
CA VAL A 139 -7.74 3.88 -0.84
C VAL A 139 -8.80 3.01 -1.53
N ASP A 140 -8.47 2.47 -2.70
CA ASP A 140 -9.39 1.72 -3.56
C ASP A 140 -8.86 0.33 -3.99
N VAL A 141 -7.57 0.05 -3.77
CA VAL A 141 -6.99 -1.27 -4.01
C VAL A 141 -7.25 -2.17 -2.82
N ALA A 142 -8.27 -3.02 -2.94
CA ALA A 142 -8.62 -4.00 -1.92
C ALA A 142 -7.51 -5.06 -1.73
N VAL A 143 -7.26 -5.42 -0.47
CA VAL A 143 -6.32 -6.49 -0.09
C VAL A 143 -7.04 -7.46 0.83
N ALA A 144 -7.06 -8.73 0.44
CA ALA A 144 -7.62 -9.78 1.28
C ALA A 144 -6.75 -9.97 2.53
N ALA A 145 -7.40 -10.07 3.70
CA ALA A 145 -6.70 -10.39 4.92
C ALA A 145 -6.11 -11.81 4.86
N PRO A 146 -4.85 -12.00 5.29
CA PRO A 146 -4.29 -13.34 5.46
C PRO A 146 -5.19 -14.22 6.32
N ARG A 147 -5.44 -15.46 5.91
CA ARG A 147 -6.28 -16.40 6.67
C ARG A 147 -5.45 -17.20 7.67
N ARG A 148 -4.84 -16.50 8.64
CA ARG A 148 -4.02 -17.13 9.69
C ARG A 148 -4.82 -17.41 10.95
N MET A 149 -4.38 -18.43 11.68
CA MET A 149 -4.92 -18.79 12.99
C MET A 149 -3.91 -19.53 13.85
N THR A 150 -4.22 -19.60 15.13
CA THR A 150 -3.44 -20.41 16.08
C THR A 150 -3.67 -21.90 15.82
N HIS A 151 -2.71 -22.73 16.24
CA HIS A 151 -2.87 -24.19 16.22
C HIS A 151 -4.16 -24.64 16.93
N LYS A 152 -4.48 -24.04 18.09
CA LYS A 152 -5.72 -24.33 18.82
C LYS A 152 -6.98 -24.07 17.98
N GLN A 153 -7.07 -22.91 17.32
CA GLN A 153 -8.22 -22.55 16.48
C GLN A 153 -8.36 -23.47 15.28
N PHE A 154 -7.23 -23.88 14.68
CA PHE A 154 -7.25 -24.84 13.59
C PHE A 154 -7.72 -26.22 14.05
N MET A 155 -7.18 -26.72 15.17
CA MET A 155 -7.56 -28.01 15.74
C MET A 155 -9.04 -28.07 16.15
N ALA A 156 -9.59 -26.95 16.62
CA ALA A 156 -11.02 -26.83 16.94
C ALA A 156 -11.96 -26.98 15.72
N ARG A 157 -11.43 -27.02 14.49
CA ARG A 157 -12.23 -27.31 13.29
C ARG A 157 -12.44 -28.78 13.03
N PHE A 158 -11.70 -29.65 13.71
CA PHE A 158 -11.90 -31.08 13.64
C PHE A 158 -12.75 -31.53 14.83
N SER A 159 -13.57 -32.54 14.61
CA SER A 159 -14.27 -33.23 15.69
C SER A 159 -13.31 -34.09 16.51
N ASP A 160 -13.68 -34.40 17.75
CA ASP A 160 -12.88 -35.26 18.62
C ASP A 160 -12.61 -36.64 17.99
N ALA A 161 -13.59 -37.19 17.26
CA ALA A 161 -13.44 -38.47 16.56
C ALA A 161 -12.42 -38.39 15.41
N GLU A 162 -12.44 -37.31 14.63
CA GLU A 162 -11.43 -37.06 13.58
C GLU A 162 -10.04 -36.92 14.18
N ILE A 163 -9.90 -36.17 15.28
CA ILE A 163 -8.61 -36.02 15.98
C ILE A 163 -8.10 -37.37 16.52
N GLN A 164 -8.96 -38.18 17.13
CA GLN A 164 -8.57 -39.52 17.59
C GLN A 164 -8.12 -40.41 16.42
N GLY A 165 -8.83 -40.37 15.29
CA GLY A 165 -8.47 -41.11 14.08
C GLY A 165 -7.12 -40.67 13.51
N MET A 166 -6.88 -39.35 13.43
CA MET A 166 -5.62 -38.78 12.99
C MET A 166 -4.46 -39.20 13.90
N LEU A 167 -4.61 -39.06 15.23
CA LEU A 167 -3.59 -39.44 16.20
C LEU A 167 -3.24 -40.93 16.13
N LYS A 168 -4.25 -41.79 15.96
CA LYS A 168 -4.03 -43.23 15.73
C LYS A 168 -3.22 -43.46 14.46
N ALA A 169 -3.63 -42.85 13.34
CA ALA A 169 -2.94 -43.01 12.06
C ALA A 169 -1.48 -42.53 12.09
N PHE A 170 -1.19 -41.45 12.83
CA PHE A 170 0.18 -40.99 13.04
C PHE A 170 1.01 -41.93 13.92
N GLY A 171 0.38 -42.58 14.90
CA GLY A 171 1.01 -43.64 15.69
C GLY A 171 1.34 -44.88 14.85
N ASP A 172 0.43 -45.28 13.98
CA ASP A 172 0.55 -46.47 13.13
C ASP A 172 1.48 -46.24 11.92
N ASN A 173 1.70 -44.98 11.52
CA ASN A 173 2.58 -44.62 10.41
C ASN A 173 3.70 -43.64 10.84
N PRO A 174 4.88 -44.14 11.23
CA PRO A 174 6.01 -43.32 11.67
C PRO A 174 6.49 -42.29 10.64
N ALA A 175 6.22 -42.49 9.35
CA ALA A 175 6.60 -41.55 8.30
C ALA A 175 5.80 -40.23 8.34
N LEU A 176 4.60 -40.23 8.94
CA LEU A 176 3.78 -39.03 9.10
C LEU A 176 4.15 -38.19 10.32
N ARG A 177 4.92 -38.79 11.26
CA ARG A 177 5.27 -38.16 12.53
C ARG A 177 6.08 -36.86 12.39
N PRO A 178 7.11 -36.77 11.54
CA PRO A 178 7.85 -35.51 11.37
C PRO A 178 7.00 -34.37 10.82
N TRP A 179 6.03 -34.68 9.94
CA TRP A 179 5.08 -33.69 9.43
C TRP A 179 4.15 -33.21 10.54
N TRP A 180 3.57 -34.14 11.31
CA TRP A 180 2.70 -33.83 12.44
C TRP A 180 3.41 -32.99 13.52
N GLU A 181 4.66 -33.31 13.84
CA GLU A 181 5.46 -32.57 14.82
C GLU A 181 5.75 -31.15 14.33
N ARG A 182 6.15 -30.97 13.07
CA ARG A 182 6.35 -29.63 12.48
C ARG A 182 5.07 -28.81 12.46
N PHE A 183 3.96 -29.46 12.12
CA PHE A 183 2.64 -28.84 12.11
C PHE A 183 2.21 -28.42 13.52
N SER A 184 2.39 -29.29 14.52
CA SER A 184 2.02 -29.03 15.91
C SER A 184 2.89 -27.96 16.59
N LEU A 185 4.13 -27.80 16.13
CA LEU A 185 5.07 -26.78 16.60
C LEU A 185 4.94 -25.45 15.86
N ALA A 186 4.10 -25.37 14.82
CA ALA A 186 3.86 -24.13 14.12
C ALA A 186 3.19 -23.12 15.05
N ARG A 187 3.76 -21.91 15.13
CA ARG A 187 3.21 -20.82 15.93
C ARG A 187 1.82 -20.42 15.42
N ASP A 188 1.74 -20.20 14.11
CA ASP A 188 0.53 -19.84 13.38
C ASP A 188 0.39 -20.79 12.18
N ILE A 189 -0.86 -21.04 11.78
CA ILE A 189 -1.22 -21.82 10.60
C ILE A 189 -1.90 -20.89 9.60
N SER A 190 -1.45 -20.92 8.35
CA SER A 190 -2.08 -20.21 7.24
C SER A 190 -2.94 -21.17 6.42
N LEU A 191 -4.21 -20.84 6.18
CA LEU A 191 -5.07 -21.63 5.28
C LEU A 191 -4.75 -21.44 3.80
N ASP A 192 -3.97 -20.41 3.48
CA ASP A 192 -3.52 -20.12 2.11
C ASP A 192 -2.17 -20.77 1.79
N ASP A 193 -1.52 -21.38 2.79
CA ASP A 193 -0.28 -22.11 2.60
C ASP A 193 -0.52 -23.46 1.90
N ALA A 194 0.22 -23.70 0.82
CA ALA A 194 0.05 -24.88 -0.03
C ALA A 194 0.33 -26.19 0.73
N VAL A 195 1.25 -26.19 1.70
CA VAL A 195 1.57 -27.37 2.51
C VAL A 195 0.42 -27.69 3.45
N THR A 196 -0.17 -26.66 4.09
CA THR A 196 -1.36 -26.79 4.93
C THR A 196 -2.54 -27.34 4.14
N GLN A 197 -2.83 -26.78 2.96
CA GLN A 197 -3.93 -27.26 2.09
C GLN A 197 -3.71 -28.71 1.65
N SER A 198 -2.51 -29.04 1.20
CA SER A 198 -2.16 -30.41 0.78
C SER A 198 -2.28 -31.39 1.94
N GLY A 199 -1.87 -30.99 3.14
CA GLY A 199 -1.99 -31.80 4.35
C GLY A 199 -3.44 -32.12 4.68
N VAL A 200 -4.33 -31.12 4.70
CA VAL A 200 -5.76 -31.33 4.98
C VAL A 200 -6.44 -32.19 3.91
N GLN A 201 -6.11 -31.97 2.64
CA GLN A 201 -6.61 -32.80 1.54
C GLN A 201 -6.13 -34.26 1.63
N ALA A 202 -4.89 -34.48 2.07
CA ALA A 202 -4.36 -35.82 2.28
C ALA A 202 -5.09 -36.58 3.41
N LEU A 203 -5.53 -35.89 4.47
CA LEU A 203 -6.33 -36.51 5.53
C LEU A 203 -7.65 -37.07 4.98
N GLU A 204 -8.32 -36.32 4.09
CA GLU A 204 -9.55 -36.76 3.44
C GLU A 204 -9.29 -37.91 2.46
N ALA A 205 -8.24 -37.82 1.64
CA ALA A 205 -7.85 -38.88 0.71
C ALA A 205 -7.49 -40.19 1.42
N ALA A 206 -6.92 -40.10 2.63
CA ALA A 206 -6.62 -41.24 3.48
C ALA A 206 -7.85 -41.78 4.25
N GLY A 207 -9.01 -41.13 4.14
CA GLY A 207 -10.23 -41.50 4.86
C GLY A 207 -10.19 -41.20 6.37
N LEU A 208 -9.25 -40.35 6.83
CA LEU A 208 -9.13 -39.94 8.23
C LEU A 208 -10.15 -38.88 8.63
N ILE A 209 -10.65 -38.13 7.63
CA ILE A 209 -11.80 -37.24 7.75
C ILE A 209 -12.80 -37.59 6.64
N ALA A 210 -14.08 -37.25 6.86
CA ALA A 210 -15.14 -37.57 5.91
C ALA A 210 -14.99 -36.80 4.58
N LYS A 211 -15.50 -37.37 3.48
CA LYS A 211 -15.51 -36.71 2.17
C LYS A 211 -16.24 -35.35 2.23
N GLY A 212 -15.60 -34.29 1.76
CA GLY A 212 -16.07 -32.91 1.82
C GLY A 212 -15.53 -32.13 3.03
N ARG A 213 -15.02 -32.79 4.07
CA ARG A 213 -14.52 -32.11 5.28
C ARG A 213 -13.27 -31.29 5.03
N ALA A 214 -12.41 -31.70 4.10
CA ALA A 214 -11.21 -30.92 3.80
C ALA A 214 -11.56 -29.50 3.36
N ALA A 215 -12.56 -29.37 2.48
CA ALA A 215 -13.04 -28.07 1.99
C ALA A 215 -13.60 -27.21 3.12
N GLU A 216 -14.43 -27.79 3.99
CA GLU A 216 -15.04 -27.09 5.10
C GLU A 216 -14.01 -26.66 6.18
N VAL A 217 -12.99 -27.48 6.49
CA VAL A 217 -11.89 -27.12 7.40
C VAL A 217 -11.07 -25.95 6.85
N LEU A 218 -10.89 -25.91 5.53
CA LEU A 218 -10.15 -24.86 4.81
C LEU A 218 -11.00 -23.62 4.48
N ALA A 219 -12.33 -23.68 4.58
CA ALA A 219 -13.22 -22.56 4.24
C ALA A 219 -13.27 -21.46 5.31
N GLY A 220 -12.95 -21.79 6.57
CA GLY A 220 -13.13 -20.89 7.71
C GLY A 220 -12.18 -19.68 7.70
N GLY A 221 -12.69 -18.51 7.28
CA GLY A 221 -11.96 -17.25 7.38
C GLY A 221 -12.72 -16.01 6.89
N ALA A 222 -14.03 -15.91 7.15
CA ALA A 222 -14.82 -14.67 7.13
C ALA A 222 -16.25 -14.97 7.57
N ALA A 223 -16.55 -14.82 8.86
CA ALA A 223 -17.89 -14.54 9.42
C ALA A 223 -17.90 -14.91 10.90
N HIS A 224 -17.58 -13.96 11.77
CA HIS A 224 -18.38 -13.72 12.97
C HIS A 224 -18.41 -12.21 13.15
N GLY A 225 -19.62 -11.65 13.01
CA GLY A 225 -19.89 -10.22 13.21
C GLY A 225 -19.94 -9.84 14.67
#